data_AF-A0A1I3VU59-F1
#
_entry.id   AF-A0A1I3VU59-F1
#
_cell.length_a   1.000
_cell.length_b   1.000
_cell.length_c   1.000
_cell.angle_alpha   90.00
_cell.angle_beta   90.00
_cell.angle_gamma   90.00
#
_symmetry.space_group_name_H-M   'P 1'
#
loop_
_entity.id
_entity.type
_entity.pdbx_description
1 polymer ?
#
loop_
_entity_poly.entity_id
_entity_poly.type
_entity_poly.pdbx_seq_one_letter_code
_entity_poly.pdbx_strand_id
1 'polypeptide(L)'
;MRLCAGEASVGELASPFDMALPSLMKHIHVLETCGLVLSEKEGRVRTCRLDPEALLSAEDWFQHQRAIWEARLDRFEAYVMKLKKERAAAKPPSRNAKKSDKTTHKPSKRKGT
;
A
#
# COMPACT_ATOMS: atom_id res chain seq x y z
N MET A 1 -17.27 -0.38 -17.73
CA MET A 1 -16.53 0.75 -18.33
C MET A 1 -16.38 0.51 -19.83
N ARG A 2 -17.15 1.22 -20.66
CA ARG A 2 -17.13 1.05 -22.13
C ARG A 2 -15.91 1.71 -22.79
N LEU A 3 -15.50 2.88 -22.30
CA LEU A 3 -14.36 3.64 -22.84
C LEU A 3 -13.00 2.93 -22.75
N CYS A 4 -12.84 1.99 -21.82
CA CYS A 4 -11.62 1.18 -21.73
C CYS A 4 -11.51 0.14 -22.86
N ALA A 5 -12.63 -0.23 -23.48
CA ALA A 5 -12.65 -1.18 -24.59
C ALA A 5 -12.52 -0.49 -25.96
N GLY A 6 -12.72 0.82 -26.02
CA GLY A 6 -12.65 1.62 -27.25
C GLY A 6 -13.49 2.89 -27.19
N GLU A 7 -13.49 3.61 -28.29
CA GLU A 7 -14.32 4.81 -28.47
C GLU A 7 -15.81 4.45 -28.43
N ALA A 8 -16.63 5.35 -27.90
CA ALA A 8 -18.07 5.13 -27.79
C ALA A 8 -18.84 6.44 -27.91
N SER A 9 -20.04 6.39 -28.48
CA SER A 9 -20.93 7.55 -28.50
C SER A 9 -21.52 7.84 -27.11
N VAL A 10 -21.93 9.09 -26.86
CA VAL A 10 -22.58 9.48 -25.59
C VAL A 10 -23.82 8.64 -25.30
N GLY A 11 -24.64 8.33 -26.32
CA GLY A 11 -25.84 7.50 -26.14
C GLY A 11 -25.50 6.07 -25.74
N GLU A 12 -24.48 5.50 -26.36
CA GLU A 12 -23.89 4.21 -26.01
C GLU A 12 -23.30 4.18 -24.60
N LEU A 13 -22.64 5.26 -24.20
CA LEU A 13 -22.12 5.46 -22.86
C LEU A 13 -23.23 5.56 -21.81
N ALA A 14 -24.39 6.10 -22.17
CA ALA A 14 -25.53 6.24 -21.27
C ALA A 14 -26.28 4.92 -21.01
N SER A 15 -26.26 3.98 -21.96
CA SER A 15 -27.00 2.72 -21.89
C SER A 15 -26.87 1.94 -20.56
N PRO A 16 -25.68 1.79 -19.94
CA PRO A 16 -25.55 1.05 -18.67
C PRO A 16 -25.85 1.87 -17.41
N PHE A 17 -26.12 3.18 -17.51
CA PHE A 17 -26.35 4.03 -16.35
C PHE A 17 -27.82 4.40 -16.22
N ASP A 18 -28.37 4.22 -15.02
CA ASP A 18 -29.72 4.70 -14.67
C ASP A 18 -29.68 6.19 -14.28
N MET A 19 -29.28 7.03 -15.24
CA MET A 19 -29.20 8.48 -15.06
C MET A 19 -29.64 9.24 -16.30
N ALA A 20 -30.13 10.47 -16.11
CA ALA A 20 -30.50 11.34 -17.21
C ALA A 20 -29.27 11.75 -18.05
N LEU A 21 -29.46 11.85 -19.37
CA LEU A 21 -28.41 12.23 -20.33
C LEU A 21 -27.67 13.54 -19.97
N PRO A 22 -28.34 14.61 -19.48
CA PRO A 22 -27.65 15.82 -19.06
C PRO A 22 -26.68 15.61 -17.89
N SER A 23 -26.98 14.66 -16.98
CA SER A 23 -26.09 14.33 -15.87
C SER A 23 -24.83 13.63 -16.37
N LEU A 24 -24.97 12.67 -17.29
CA LEU A 24 -23.83 12.02 -17.92
C LEU A 24 -22.95 13.04 -18.67
N MET A 25 -23.56 13.97 -19.39
CA MET A 25 -22.83 15.04 -20.10
C MET A 25 -22.00 15.90 -19.14
N LYS A 26 -22.49 16.18 -17.93
CA LYS A 26 -21.70 16.89 -16.91
C LYS A 26 -20.48 16.07 -16.50
N HIS A 27 -20.62 14.76 -16.29
CA HIS A 27 -19.49 13.90 -15.98
C HIS A 27 -18.47 13.85 -17.12
N ILE A 28 -18.93 13.70 -18.37
CA ILE A 28 -18.05 13.72 -19.55
C ILE A 28 -17.31 15.05 -19.64
N HIS A 29 -17.98 16.18 -19.41
CA HIS A 29 -17.35 17.49 -19.43
C HIS A 29 -16.26 17.66 -18.37
N VAL A 30 -16.48 17.13 -17.16
CA VAL A 30 -15.45 17.12 -16.11
C VAL A 30 -14.25 16.27 -16.55
N LEU A 31 -14.49 15.09 -17.13
CA LEU A 31 -13.42 14.22 -17.63
C LEU A 31 -12.63 14.87 -18.79
N GLU A 32 -13.30 15.61 -19.66
CA GLU A 32 -12.66 16.42 -20.72
C GLU A 32 -11.82 17.56 -20.12
N THR A 33 -12.34 18.25 -19.10
CA THR A 33 -11.64 19.35 -18.43
C THR A 33 -10.38 18.87 -17.72
N CYS A 34 -10.42 17.66 -17.17
CA CYS A 34 -9.25 17.01 -16.57
C CYS A 34 -8.29 16.41 -17.61
N GLY A 35 -8.61 16.47 -18.90
CA GLY A 35 -7.81 15.89 -19.98
C GLY A 35 -7.87 14.37 -20.08
N LEU A 36 -8.72 13.69 -19.32
CA LEU A 36 -8.79 12.22 -19.31
C LEU A 36 -9.58 11.65 -20.49
N VAL A 37 -10.50 12.44 -21.04
CA VAL A 37 -11.36 12.08 -22.16
C VAL A 37 -11.23 13.12 -23.25
N LEU A 38 -11.12 12.65 -24.49
CA LEU A 38 -11.25 13.46 -25.69
C LEU A 38 -12.61 13.14 -26.31
N SER A 39 -13.26 14.15 -26.86
CA SER A 39 -14.50 13.94 -27.58
C SER A 39 -14.58 14.76 -28.86
N GLU A 40 -15.29 14.19 -29.81
CA GLU A 40 -15.53 14.79 -31.10
C GLU A 40 -17.02 14.75 -31.40
N LYS A 41 -17.54 15.83 -32.00
CA LYS A 41 -18.95 15.92 -32.36
C LYS A 41 -19.09 15.89 -33.87
N GLU A 42 -19.71 14.84 -34.38
CA GLU A 42 -20.05 14.69 -35.79
C GLU A 42 -21.59 14.71 -35.94
N GLY A 43 -22.11 15.80 -36.51
CA GLY A 43 -23.55 16.01 -36.64
C GLY A 43 -24.28 16.04 -35.28
N ARG A 44 -25.13 15.04 -35.04
CA ARG A 44 -25.87 14.86 -33.77
C ARG A 44 -25.19 13.92 -32.78
N VAL A 45 -24.15 13.22 -33.19
CA VAL A 45 -23.47 12.22 -32.38
C VAL A 45 -22.20 12.84 -31.80
N ARG A 46 -21.99 12.65 -30.50
CA ARG A 46 -20.70 12.92 -29.85
C ARG A 46 -20.05 11.59 -29.52
N THR A 47 -18.85 11.39 -30.02
CA THR A 47 -18.00 10.22 -29.75
C THR A 47 -16.96 10.62 -28.72
N CYS A 48 -16.76 9.77 -27.71
CA CYS A 48 -15.80 9.98 -26.64
C CYS A 48 -14.76 8.86 -26.67
N ARG A 49 -13.51 9.20 -26.37
CA ARG A 49 -12.38 8.29 -26.23
C ARG A 49 -11.51 8.69 -25.05
N LEU A 50 -10.80 7.73 -24.45
CA LEU A 50 -9.79 8.05 -23.44
C LEU A 50 -8.58 8.71 -24.11
N ASP A 51 -7.91 9.59 -23.36
CA ASP A 51 -6.60 10.09 -23.72
C ASP A 51 -5.50 9.21 -23.09
N PRO A 52 -4.75 8.42 -23.87
CA PRO A 52 -3.68 7.59 -23.35
C PRO A 52 -2.56 8.42 -22.68
N GLU A 53 -2.28 9.62 -23.18
CA GLU A 53 -1.19 10.45 -22.64
C GLU A 53 -1.53 10.97 -21.24
N ALA A 54 -2.76 11.42 -21.04
CA ALA A 54 -3.22 11.87 -19.73
C ALA A 54 -3.23 10.72 -18.70
N LEU A 55 -3.57 9.50 -19.13
CA LEU A 55 -3.53 8.31 -18.27
C LEU A 55 -2.09 7.92 -17.91
N LEU A 56 -1.16 8.00 -18.86
CA LEU A 56 0.27 7.76 -18.59
C LEU A 56 0.84 8.77 -17.60
N SER A 57 0.48 10.05 -17.74
CA SER A 57 0.88 11.10 -16.81
C SER A 57 0.34 10.84 -15.39
N ALA A 58 -0.92 10.40 -15.29
CA ALA A 58 -1.50 10.02 -14.00
C ALA A 58 -0.78 8.82 -13.38
N GLU A 59 -0.49 7.78 -14.17
CA GLU A 59 0.26 6.60 -13.72
C GLU A 59 1.66 6.98 -13.22
N ASP A 60 2.40 7.80 -13.97
CA ASP A 60 3.72 8.26 -13.56
C ASP A 60 3.66 9.02 -12.23
N TRP A 61 2.66 9.89 -12.05
CA TRP A 61 2.44 10.56 -10.78
C TRP A 61 2.15 9.58 -9.64
N PHE A 62 1.30 8.56 -9.86
CA PHE A 62 1.01 7.54 -8.85
C PHE A 62 2.25 6.75 -8.47
N GLN A 63 3.12 6.40 -9.42
CA GLN A 63 4.38 5.71 -9.16
C GLN A 63 5.33 6.57 -8.31
N HIS A 64 5.45 7.85 -8.63
CA HIS A 64 6.24 8.78 -7.81
C HIS A 64 5.70 8.88 -6.37
N GLN A 65 4.38 8.99 -6.20
CA GLN A 65 3.79 9.02 -4.86
C GLN A 65 4.07 7.71 -4.12
N ARG A 66 3.85 6.56 -4.76
CA ARG A 66 4.11 5.24 -4.19
C ARG A 66 5.55 5.12 -3.67
N ALA A 67 6.54 5.49 -4.48
CA ALA A 67 7.95 5.43 -4.09
C ALA A 67 8.26 6.28 -2.85
N ILE A 68 7.64 7.46 -2.72
CA ILE A 68 7.79 8.32 -1.53
C ILE A 68 7.22 7.63 -0.28
N TRP A 69 6.04 7.03 -0.39
CA TRP A 69 5.40 6.36 0.73
C TRP A 69 6.13 5.08 1.15
N GLU A 70 6.60 4.29 0.19
CA GLU A 70 7.40 3.09 0.43
C GLU A 70 8.70 3.44 1.15
N ALA A 71 9.45 4.43 0.65
CA ALA A 71 10.68 4.88 1.31
C ALA A 71 10.47 5.40 2.75
N ARG A 72 9.30 5.99 3.04
CA ARG A 72 8.96 6.42 4.41
C ARG A 72 8.65 5.23 5.30
N LEU A 73 7.94 4.24 4.80
CA LEU A 73 7.60 3.01 5.52
C LEU A 73 8.86 2.18 5.81
N ASP A 74 9.80 2.08 4.86
CA ASP A 74 11.08 1.38 5.05
C ASP A 74 11.90 2.00 6.19
N ARG A 75 11.97 3.34 6.25
CA ARG A 75 12.65 4.05 7.35
C ARG A 75 11.98 3.80 8.69
N PHE A 76 10.65 3.77 8.71
CA PHE A 76 9.90 3.47 9.91
C PHE A 76 10.14 2.03 10.37
N GLU A 77 10.12 1.07 9.46
CA GLU A 77 10.43 -0.33 9.77
C GLU A 77 11.84 -0.46 10.35
N ALA A 78 12.84 0.14 9.72
CA ALA A 78 14.22 0.13 10.21
C ALA A 78 14.32 0.70 11.64
N TYR A 79 13.62 1.79 11.92
CA TYR A 79 13.59 2.40 13.25
C TYR A 79 12.95 1.49 14.30
N VAL A 80 11.80 0.88 13.98
CA VAL A 80 11.12 -0.07 14.88
C VAL A 80 12.00 -1.29 15.14
N MET A 81 12.67 -1.82 14.13
CA MET A 81 13.58 -2.97 14.30
C MET A 81 14.79 -2.61 15.17
N LYS A 82 15.34 -1.39 15.03
CA LYS A 82 16.40 -0.89 15.91
C LYS A 82 15.96 -0.86 17.37
N LEU A 83 14.79 -0.28 17.65
CA LEU A 83 14.24 -0.22 19.02
C LEU A 83 13.99 -1.62 19.61
N LYS A 84 13.47 -2.56 18.81
CA LYS A 84 13.29 -3.96 19.23
C LYS A 84 14.62 -4.61 19.61
N LYS A 85 15.67 -4.38 18.81
CA LYS A 85 17.02 -4.91 19.05
C LYS A 85 17.63 -4.33 20.33
N GLU A 86 17.54 -3.02 20.53
CA GLU A 86 18.01 -2.34 21.75
C GLU A 86 17.28 -2.86 23.00
N ARG A 87 15.95 -3.04 22.92
CA ARG A 87 15.16 -3.63 24.01
C ARG A 87 15.52 -5.09 24.30
N ALA A 88 15.83 -5.88 23.28
CA ALA A 88 16.28 -7.26 23.46
C ALA A 88 17.67 -7.32 24.12
N ALA A 89 18.59 -6.43 23.73
CA ALA A 89 19.92 -6.34 24.33
C ALA A 89 19.89 -5.84 25.80
N ALA A 90 18.90 -5.03 26.17
CA ALA A 90 18.73 -4.52 27.54
C ALA A 90 18.11 -5.51 28.53
N LYS A 91 17.65 -6.70 28.09
CA LYS A 91 17.09 -7.72 29.00
C LYS A 91 18.24 -8.56 29.59
N PRO A 92 18.48 -8.55 30.92
CA PRO A 92 19.56 -9.33 31.52
C PRO A 92 19.32 -10.84 31.35
N PRO A 93 20.38 -11.68 31.27
CA PRO A 93 20.20 -13.12 31.17
C PRO A 93 19.45 -13.62 32.41
N SER A 94 18.30 -14.25 32.16
CA SER A 94 17.51 -14.94 33.19
C SER A 94 18.39 -15.94 33.93
N ARG A 95 18.76 -15.56 35.16
CA ARG A 95 19.61 -16.34 36.07
C ARG A 95 18.80 -17.52 36.63
N ASN A 96 18.65 -18.61 35.87
CA ASN A 96 18.14 -19.88 36.39
C ASN A 96 18.63 -21.08 35.57
N ALA A 97 19.90 -21.43 35.76
CA ALA A 97 20.45 -22.75 35.46
C ALA A 97 21.72 -22.98 36.29
N LYS A 98 21.58 -23.19 37.60
CA LYS A 98 22.56 -23.90 38.47
C LYS A 98 22.00 -23.98 39.89
N LYS A 99 21.13 -24.94 40.13
CA LYS A 99 20.93 -25.50 41.48
C LYS A 99 20.64 -27.00 41.36
N SER A 100 21.68 -27.74 41.05
CA SER A 100 21.75 -29.17 41.31
C SER A 100 23.22 -29.55 41.44
N ASP A 101 23.83 -29.25 42.58
CA ASP A 101 24.76 -30.23 43.11
C ASP A 101 24.36 -30.54 44.54
N LYS A 102 24.07 -31.83 44.74
CA LYS A 102 23.47 -32.40 45.93
C LYS A 102 24.57 -32.62 46.96
N THR A 103 24.32 -32.12 48.16
CA THR A 103 24.53 -32.80 49.44
C THR A 103 25.60 -33.90 49.50
N THR A 104 26.71 -33.62 50.18
CA THR A 104 27.31 -34.63 51.06
C THR A 104 27.86 -33.96 52.31
N HIS A 105 27.28 -34.33 53.45
CA HIS A 105 27.59 -33.80 54.77
C HIS A 105 28.39 -34.85 55.57
N LYS A 106 29.53 -34.39 56.14
CA LYS A 106 30.12 -34.78 57.43
C LYS A 106 31.01 -36.07 57.55
N PRO A 107 31.79 -36.25 58.65
CA PRO A 107 33.21 -35.84 58.70
C PRO A 107 34.18 -36.94 59.21
N SER A 108 35.47 -36.63 59.05
CA SER A 108 36.65 -36.96 59.89
C SER A 108 36.53 -38.03 61.00
N LYS A 109 37.31 -39.11 60.86
CA LYS A 109 37.80 -39.94 61.99
C LYS A 109 39.32 -39.83 62.09
N ARG A 110 39.81 -39.30 63.21
CA ARG A 110 41.19 -39.44 63.70
C ARG A 110 41.35 -40.78 64.43
N LYS A 111 42.38 -41.53 64.06
CA LYS A 111 43.18 -42.49 64.85
C LYS A 111 44.61 -42.30 64.28
N GLY A 112 45.71 -42.14 64.99
CA GLY A 112 46.07 -42.42 66.37
C GLY A 112 47.49 -42.99 66.30
N THR A 113 48.44 -42.37 67.01
CA THR A 113 49.69 -42.88 67.61
C THR A 113 50.32 -41.70 68.34
#